data_AF-A0A5K0W992-F1
#
_entry.id   AF-A0A5K0W992-F1
#
_cell.length_a   1.000
_cell.length_b   1.000
_cell.length_c   1.000
_cell.angle_alpha   90.00
_cell.angle_beta   90.00
_cell.angle_gamma   90.00
#
_symmetry.space_group_name_H-M   'P 1'
#
loop_
_entity.id
_entity.type
_entity.pdbx_description
1 polymer ?
#
loop_
_entity_poly.entity_id
_entity_poly.type
_entity_poly.pdbx_seq_one_letter_code
_entity_poly.pdbx_strand_id
1 'polypeptide(L)' 'EEDSDDYGSPIVSSSAIAEVIKSRTDSHLKKSRTTVSPKPIVMRAEYAHCPNLTIIDTPGFVLK' A
#
# COMPACT_ATOMS: atom_id res chain seq x y z
N GLU A 1 14.12 -16.58 4.88
CA GLU A 1 14.53 -15.86 3.66
C GLU A 1 13.30 -15.09 3.23
N GLU A 2 13.29 -13.79 3.52
CA GLU A 2 12.17 -12.91 3.18
C GLU A 2 12.33 -12.57 1.70
N ASP A 3 11.54 -13.24 0.87
CA ASP A 3 11.58 -13.09 -0.59
C ASP A 3 11.46 -11.61 -0.97
N SER A 4 12.52 -11.08 -1.57
CA SER A 4 12.64 -9.72 -2.09
C SER A 4 11.69 -9.42 -3.26
N ASP A 5 10.80 -10.35 -3.59
CA ASP A 5 9.92 -10.31 -4.76
C ASP A 5 8.49 -9.81 -4.45
N ASP A 6 8.13 -9.55 -3.18
CA ASP A 6 6.73 -9.21 -2.79
C ASP A 6 6.31 -7.76 -3.07
N TYR A 7 7.21 -6.90 -3.56
CA TYR A 7 6.87 -5.49 -3.83
C TYR A 7 6.06 -5.28 -5.12
N GLY A 8 6.06 -6.25 -6.03
CA GLY A 8 5.46 -6.13 -7.36
C GLY A 8 6.19 -5.15 -8.28
N SER A 9 5.63 -4.96 -9.48
CA SER A 9 6.20 -4.05 -10.49
C SER A 9 6.14 -2.58 -10.06
N PRO A 10 7.15 -1.76 -10.38
CA PRO A 10 7.15 -0.35 -10.06
C PRO A 10 5.97 0.41 -10.67
N ILE A 11 5.33 1.27 -9.89
CA ILE A 11 4.30 2.18 -10.35
C ILE A 11 4.90 3.59 -10.44
N VAL A 12 4.74 4.24 -11.61
CA VAL A 12 5.37 5.54 -11.92
C VAL A 12 4.37 6.70 -11.82
N SER A 13 3.07 6.42 -11.94
CA SER A 13 2.02 7.45 -11.86
C SER A 13 1.44 7.56 -10.45
N SER A 14 1.39 8.77 -9.90
CA SER A 14 0.75 9.04 -8.60
C SER A 14 -0.74 8.70 -8.58
N SER A 15 -1.48 8.92 -9.68
CA SER A 15 -2.89 8.55 -9.77
C SER A 15 -3.08 7.03 -9.72
N ALA A 16 -2.22 6.28 -10.42
CA ALA A 16 -2.26 4.82 -10.42
C ALA A 16 -1.97 4.23 -9.03
N ILE A 17 -1.05 4.83 -8.27
CA ILE A 17 -0.79 4.44 -6.87
C ILE A 17 -2.05 4.60 -6.03
N ALA A 18 -2.71 5.75 -6.10
CA ALA A 18 -3.92 6.02 -5.32
C ALA A 18 -5.06 5.04 -5.68
N GLU A 19 -5.25 4.75 -6.97
CA GLU A 19 -6.24 3.78 -7.44
C GLU A 19 -5.94 2.36 -6.96
N VAL A 20 -4.67 1.93 -7.01
CA VAL A 20 -4.25 0.59 -6.54
C VAL A 20 -4.45 0.45 -5.04
N ILE A 21 -4.05 1.44 -4.23
CA ILE A 21 -4.25 1.44 -2.77
C ILE A 21 -5.74 1.33 -2.46
N LYS A 22 -6.57 2.16 -3.10
CA LYS A 22 -8.03 2.15 -2.91
C LYS A 22 -8.64 0.80 -3.28
N SER A 23 -8.32 0.28 -4.47
CA SER A 23 -8.85 -0.97 -4.98
C SER A 23 -8.49 -2.18 -4.09
N ARG A 24 -7.22 -2.27 -3.65
CA ARG A 24 -6.76 -3.34 -2.74
C ARG A 24 -7.42 -3.24 -1.37
N THR A 25 -7.54 -2.02 -0.84
CA THR A 25 -8.21 -1.76 0.45
C THR A 25 -9.67 -2.19 0.39
N ASP A 26 -10.43 -1.67 -0.58
CA ASP A 26 -11.86 -1.98 -0.75
C ASP A 26 -12.11 -3.47 -0.94
N SER A 27 -11.30 -4.13 -1.78
CA SER A 27 -11.45 -5.56 -2.06
C SER A 27 -11.19 -6.42 -0.83
N HIS A 28 -10.17 -6.07 -0.04
CA HIS A 28 -9.84 -6.80 1.18
C HIS A 28 -10.89 -6.60 2.27
N LEU A 29 -11.25 -5.34 2.55
CA LEU A 29 -12.21 -5.00 3.61
C LEU A 29 -13.61 -5.54 3.34
N LYS A 30 -14.07 -5.52 2.07
CA LYS A 30 -15.33 -6.17 1.68
C LYS A 30 -15.31 -7.68 1.95
N LYS A 31 -14.18 -8.34 1.72
CA LYS A 31 -14.02 -9.79 1.95
C LYS A 31 -13.92 -10.13 3.44
N SER A 32 -13.17 -9.35 4.21
CA SER A 32 -12.97 -9.58 5.65
C SER A 32 -14.14 -9.09 6.51
N ARG A 33 -15.01 -8.23 5.96
CA ARG A 33 -16.08 -7.52 6.68
C ARG A 33 -15.54 -6.71 7.88
N THR A 34 -14.37 -6.12 7.72
CA THR A 34 -13.75 -5.21 8.70
C THR A 34 -13.63 -3.80 8.13
N THR A 35 -13.50 -2.80 8.99
CA THR A 35 -13.27 -1.40 8.58
C THR A 35 -11.79 -1.06 8.48
N VAL A 36 -10.93 -1.83 9.17
CA VAL A 36 -9.47 -1.71 9.16
C VAL A 36 -8.89 -3.14 9.11
N SER A 37 -7.68 -3.28 8.58
CA SER A 37 -6.95 -4.54 8.57
C SER A 37 -5.48 -4.30 8.92
N PRO A 38 -4.83 -5.16 9.73
CA PRO A 38 -3.39 -5.10 9.96
C PRO A 38 -2.58 -5.67 8.78
N LYS A 39 -3.23 -6.26 7.77
CA LYS A 39 -2.54 -6.80 6.59
C LYS A 39 -1.97 -5.64 5.75
N PRO A 40 -0.65 -5.54 5.55
CA PRO A 40 -0.05 -4.44 4.82
C PRO A 40 -0.34 -4.51 3.31
N ILE A 41 -0.32 -3.35 2.67
CA ILE A 41 -0.23 -3.20 1.21
C ILE A 41 1.22 -2.90 0.90
N VAL A 42 1.95 -3.90 0.41
CA VAL A 42 3.33 -3.74 -0.07
C VAL A 42 3.27 -3.31 -1.53
N MET A 43 4.02 -2.26 -1.89
CA MET A 43 4.12 -1.74 -3.26
C MET A 43 5.45 -0.99 -3.48
N ARG A 44 5.88 -0.89 -4.74
CA ARG A 44 7.04 -0.10 -5.17
C ARG A 44 6.62 1.05 -6.08
N ALA A 45 7.13 2.24 -5.78
CA ALA A 45 6.96 3.42 -6.61
C ALA A 45 8.32 3.92 -7.11
N GLU A 46 8.38 4.38 -8.35
CA GLU A 46 9.59 4.94 -8.95
C GLU A 46 9.29 6.32 -9.53
N TYR A 47 10.13 7.30 -9.17
CA TYR A 47 10.04 8.68 -9.64
C TYR A 47 11.44 9.20 -9.93
N ALA A 48 11.60 9.95 -11.02
CA ALA A 48 12.91 10.46 -11.46
C ALA A 48 13.61 11.38 -10.44
N HIS A 49 12.83 12.05 -9.57
CA HIS A 49 13.33 13.04 -8.61
C HIS A 49 12.91 12.72 -7.17
N CYS A 50 12.91 11.44 -6.80
CA CYS A 50 12.65 11.00 -5.43
C CYS A 50 13.88 10.26 -4.88
N PRO A 51 14.34 10.55 -3.65
CA PRO A 51 15.37 9.74 -3.02
C PRO A 51 14.87 8.30 -2.78
N ASN A 52 15.82 7.36 -2.66
CA ASN A 52 15.49 5.99 -2.28
C ASN A 52 15.00 5.98 -0.83
N LEU A 53 13.71 5.77 -0.65
CA LEU A 53 13.04 5.81 0.65
C LEU A 53 12.10 4.62 0.82
N THR A 54 11.89 4.24 2.08
CA THR A 54 10.81 3.34 2.50
C THR A 54 9.88 4.13 3.42
N ILE A 55 8.61 4.25 3.04
CA ILE A 55 7.59 4.96 3.81
C ILE A 55 6.56 3.93 4.28
N ILE A 56 6.21 3.99 5.56
CA ILE A 56 5.16 3.16 6.15
C ILE A 56 4.02 4.11 6.56
N ASP A 57 2.91 4.03 5.83
CA ASP A 57 1.66 4.67 6.22
C ASP A 57 0.82 3.67 7.03
N THR A 58 0.35 4.09 8.20
CA THR A 58 -0.37 3.23 9.14
C THR A 58 -1.79 3.74 9.35
N PRO A 59 -2.78 2.85 9.54
CA PRO A 59 -4.12 3.28 9.93
C PRO A 59 -4.10 4.22 11.14
N GLY A 60 -4.90 5.29 11.08
CA GLY A 60 -5.01 6.25 12.18
C GLY A 60 -5.53 5.61 13.47
N PHE A 61 -5.03 6.08 14.61
CA PHE A 61 -5.55 5.65 15.91
C PHE A 61 -7.01 6.08 16.09
N VAL A 62 -7.85 5.16 16.55
CA VAL A 62 -9.17 5.52 17.07
C VAL A 62 -8.99 6.01 18.50
N LEU A 63 -9.01 7.33 18.68
CA LEU A 63 -9.08 7.92 20.02
C LEU A 63 -10.45 7.56 20.61
N LYS A 64 -10.45 6.88 21.77
CA LYS A 64 -11.65 6.53 22.53
C LYS A 64 -11.96 7.60 23.57
#